data_AF-A0A8T1BUC3-F1
#
_entry.id   AF-A0A8T1BUC3-F1
#
_cell.length_a   1.000
_cell.length_b   1.000
_cell.length_c   1.000
_cell.angle_alpha   90.00
_cell.angle_beta   90.00
_cell.angle_gamma   90.00
#
_symmetry.space_group_name_H-M   'P 1'
#
loop_
_entity.id
_entity.type
_entity.pdbx_description
1 polymer ?
#
loop_
_entity_poly.entity_id
_entity_poly.type
_entity_poly.pdbx_seq_one_letter_code
_entity_poly.pdbx_strand_id
1 'polypeptide(L)'
;MAPHMVGPSADHSVASHMAFLREMLMRDYSKRLDDCLLVVGDNCATNQRMGTLMGVPLVGCASHRLNLADQGLFSQASDDLDQVKKLMTKLKGLNQSAKLRLKTLLRPVISQATRWSSTFAMVYRYFRHYEFIIDDDTLADFLPGPAASRRLREFLDDLSNIESLHPSFPTHLSPCAPIVHSPHFEAACVKVLADKADELTRGEATSLRPFVVEDAVIETASGEPEKPPSFVEQLKKRRKLATRASTRYQPISAIPPTSTHVGHLLSTAKATVGTQRHSRRPDTLDMILILRANEAFWNVRFVNECT
;
A
#
# COMPACT_ATOMS: atom_id res chain seq x y z
N MET A 1 -2.94 -2.16 11.96
CA MET A 1 -2.89 -2.97 13.19
C MET A 1 -3.90 -4.08 13.05
N ALA A 2 -3.49 -5.34 13.22
CA ALA A 2 -4.42 -6.44 13.43
C ALA A 2 -5.17 -6.22 14.76
N PRO A 3 -6.45 -6.65 14.89
CA PRO A 3 -7.23 -6.39 16.08
C PRO A 3 -6.70 -7.22 17.28
N HIS A 4 -6.44 -6.51 18.37
CA HIS A 4 -6.47 -6.92 19.78
C HIS A 4 -5.62 -8.10 20.28
N MET A 5 -4.52 -7.77 20.97
CA MET A 5 -4.04 -8.50 22.15
C MET A 5 -4.59 -7.81 23.41
N VAL A 6 -5.79 -8.16 23.87
CA VAL A 6 -6.31 -7.69 25.18
C VAL A 6 -6.09 -8.80 26.19
N GLY A 7 -4.90 -8.80 26.77
CA GLY A 7 -4.53 -9.57 27.95
C GLY A 7 -3.48 -8.80 28.76
N PRO A 8 -3.32 -9.04 30.07
CA PRO A 8 -2.57 -8.17 30.99
C PRO A 8 -1.06 -8.03 30.72
N SER A 9 -0.55 -8.74 29.71
CA SER A 9 0.78 -8.59 29.13
C SER A 9 0.67 -8.82 27.63
N ALA A 10 0.45 -7.78 26.83
CA ALA A 10 0.42 -7.90 25.38
C ALA A 10 1.85 -8.14 24.86
N ASP A 11 2.29 -9.40 24.89
CA ASP A 11 3.56 -9.81 24.29
C ASP A 11 3.44 -9.70 22.77
N HIS A 12 4.17 -8.75 22.18
CA HIS A 12 4.23 -8.53 20.72
C HIS A 12 5.23 -9.46 20.02
N SER A 13 5.71 -10.51 20.68
CA SER A 13 6.58 -11.50 20.08
C SER A 13 5.91 -12.23 18.92
N VAL A 14 6.75 -12.80 18.06
CA VAL A 14 6.33 -13.67 16.97
C VAL A 14 5.61 -14.92 17.52
N ALA A 15 6.05 -15.43 18.68
CA ALA A 15 5.45 -16.61 19.29
C ALA A 15 4.00 -16.35 19.69
N SER A 16 3.73 -15.20 20.31
CA SER A 16 2.39 -14.78 20.71
C SER A 16 1.49 -14.52 19.50
N HIS A 17 2.00 -13.89 18.43
CA HIS A 17 1.25 -13.74 17.17
C HIS A 17 0.90 -15.09 16.53
N MET A 18 1.85 -16.02 16.49
CA MET A 18 1.65 -17.37 15.94
C MET A 18 0.65 -18.19 16.74
N ALA A 19 0.66 -18.07 18.07
CA ALA A 19 -0.32 -18.71 18.94
C ALA A 19 -1.72 -18.16 18.69
N PHE A 20 -1.86 -16.83 18.65
CA PHE A 20 -3.11 -16.16 18.31
C PHE A 20 -3.66 -16.60 16.95
N LEU A 21 -2.82 -16.58 15.90
CA LEU A 21 -3.23 -16.98 14.56
C LEU A 21 -3.67 -18.45 14.51
N ARG A 22 -2.95 -19.35 15.20
CA ARG A 22 -3.34 -20.78 15.29
C ARG A 22 -4.73 -20.94 15.91
N GLU A 23 -4.98 -20.28 17.04
CA GLU A 23 -6.27 -20.37 17.72
C GLU A 23 -7.40 -19.75 16.88
N MET A 24 -7.17 -18.55 16.34
CA MET A 24 -8.14 -17.81 15.53
C MET A 24 -8.50 -18.57 14.25
N LEU A 25 -7.50 -19.07 13.49
CA LEU A 25 -7.74 -19.81 12.26
C LEU A 25 -8.51 -21.11 12.49
N MET A 26 -8.17 -21.84 13.57
CA MET A 26 -8.88 -23.08 13.90
C MET A 26 -10.31 -22.79 14.37
N ARG A 27 -10.49 -21.82 15.27
CA ARG A 27 -11.80 -21.48 15.84
C ARG A 27 -12.76 -20.90 14.80
N ASP A 28 -12.30 -19.94 14.01
CA ASP A 28 -13.17 -19.11 13.16
C ASP A 28 -13.27 -19.65 11.73
N TYR A 29 -12.24 -20.38 11.26
CA TYR A 29 -12.15 -20.83 9.86
C TYR A 29 -11.94 -22.35 9.71
N SER A 30 -11.76 -23.09 10.82
CA SER A 30 -11.38 -24.51 10.78
C SER A 30 -10.14 -24.78 9.92
N LYS A 31 -9.18 -23.83 9.96
CA LYS A 31 -7.91 -23.90 9.22
C LYS A 31 -6.73 -23.98 10.16
N ARG A 32 -5.76 -24.81 9.82
CA ARG A 32 -4.47 -24.88 10.48
C ARG A 32 -3.57 -23.78 9.95
N LEU A 33 -2.58 -23.42 10.75
CA LEU A 33 -1.52 -22.50 10.32
C LEU A 33 -0.77 -23.04 9.08
N ASP A 34 -0.65 -24.36 8.96
CA ASP A 34 -0.02 -25.04 7.82
C ASP A 34 -0.86 -24.96 6.54
N ASP A 35 -2.15 -24.59 6.64
CA ASP A 35 -3.02 -24.38 5.48
C ASP A 35 -2.81 -22.98 4.84
N CYS A 36 -2.06 -22.11 5.49
CA CYS A 36 -1.75 -20.78 4.97
C CYS A 36 -0.71 -20.88 3.85
N LEU A 37 -1.00 -20.31 2.68
CA LEU A 37 -0.07 -20.32 1.53
C LEU A 37 0.86 -19.11 1.50
N LEU A 38 0.48 -18.00 2.14
CA LEU A 38 1.28 -16.77 2.23
C LEU A 38 0.82 -15.92 3.42
N VAL A 39 1.62 -14.90 3.75
CA VAL A 39 1.25 -13.82 4.66
C VAL A 39 1.26 -12.50 3.88
N VAL A 40 0.28 -11.64 4.11
CA VAL A 40 0.28 -10.24 3.64
C VAL A 40 0.29 -9.33 4.85
N GLY A 41 1.28 -8.45 4.95
CA GLY A 41 1.44 -7.60 6.14
C GLY A 41 2.51 -6.53 5.94
N ASP A 42 2.67 -5.65 6.92
CA ASP A 42 3.82 -4.73 6.90
C ASP A 42 5.14 -5.50 6.98
N ASN A 43 6.22 -4.89 6.48
CA ASN A 43 7.55 -5.50 6.43
C ASN A 43 8.25 -5.45 7.81
N CYS A 44 7.52 -5.37 8.93
CA CYS A 44 8.15 -5.33 10.24
C CYS A 44 8.90 -6.65 10.54
N ALA A 45 9.90 -6.59 11.41
CA ALA A 45 10.72 -7.76 11.77
C ALA A 45 9.89 -8.93 12.30
N THR A 46 8.82 -8.64 13.05
CA THR A 46 7.90 -9.67 13.57
C THR A 46 7.21 -10.42 12.43
N ASN A 47 6.68 -9.73 11.42
CA ASN A 47 6.00 -10.35 10.28
C ASN A 47 6.98 -11.08 9.36
N GLN A 48 8.17 -10.53 9.12
CA GLN A 48 9.22 -11.23 8.37
C GLN A 48 9.60 -12.55 9.06
N ARG A 49 9.84 -12.49 10.38
CA ARG A 49 10.19 -13.67 11.16
C ARG A 49 9.03 -14.68 11.21
N MET A 50 7.79 -14.21 11.27
CA MET A 50 6.59 -15.06 11.20
C MET A 50 6.52 -15.81 9.86
N GLY A 51 6.66 -15.12 8.72
CA GLY A 51 6.70 -15.76 7.40
C GLY A 51 7.81 -16.80 7.29
N THR A 52 9.01 -16.47 7.78
CA THR A 52 10.13 -17.43 7.86
C THR A 52 9.80 -18.67 8.69
N LEU A 53 9.21 -18.51 9.88
CA LEU A 53 8.85 -19.64 10.76
C LEU A 53 7.70 -20.49 10.22
N MET A 54 6.78 -19.87 9.48
CA MET A 54 5.70 -20.57 8.77
C MET A 54 6.20 -21.27 7.50
N GLY A 55 7.37 -20.89 6.97
CA GLY A 55 7.88 -21.42 5.71
C GLY A 55 7.12 -20.93 4.47
N VAL A 56 6.40 -19.80 4.57
CA VAL A 56 5.55 -19.26 3.51
C VAL A 56 6.07 -17.89 3.06
N PRO A 57 5.81 -17.48 1.80
CA PRO A 57 6.17 -16.14 1.35
C PRO A 57 5.41 -15.05 2.14
N LEU A 58 6.10 -13.95 2.41
CA LEU A 58 5.52 -12.72 2.94
C LEU A 58 5.48 -11.67 1.83
N VAL A 59 4.28 -11.17 1.53
CA VAL A 59 4.08 -10.01 0.66
C VAL A 59 4.04 -8.76 1.53
N GLY A 60 5.06 -7.91 1.36
CA GLY A 60 5.20 -6.69 2.15
C GLY A 60 4.20 -5.60 1.79
N CYS A 61 3.76 -4.82 2.78
CA CYS A 61 2.92 -3.65 2.57
C CYS A 61 3.69 -2.54 1.84
N ALA A 62 3.25 -2.19 0.63
CA ALA A 62 3.90 -1.12 -0.13
C ALA A 62 3.73 0.26 0.50
N SER A 63 2.61 0.53 1.20
CA SER A 63 2.46 1.75 2.00
C SER A 63 3.47 1.83 3.13
N HIS A 64 3.83 0.70 3.74
CA HIS A 64 4.87 0.66 4.77
C HIS A 64 6.25 0.90 4.16
N ARG A 65 6.55 0.29 3.01
CA ARG A 65 7.80 0.52 2.26
C ARG A 65 7.95 1.97 1.83
N LEU A 66 6.87 2.60 1.33
CA LEU A 66 6.83 4.01 0.98
C LEU A 66 7.04 4.89 2.23
N ASN A 67 6.35 4.60 3.33
CA ASN A 67 6.54 5.34 4.57
C ASN A 67 7.99 5.28 5.09
N LEU A 68 8.67 4.14 4.93
CA LEU A 68 10.09 4.00 5.28
C LEU A 68 11.01 4.77 4.31
N ALA A 69 10.69 4.75 3.01
CA ALA A 69 11.40 5.56 2.02
C ALA A 69 11.29 7.06 2.35
N ASP A 70 10.07 7.50 2.69
CA ASP A 70 9.75 8.88 3.05
C ASP A 70 10.42 9.32 4.36
N GLN A 71 10.61 8.44 5.34
CA GLN A 71 11.35 8.77 6.57
C GLN A 71 12.77 9.26 6.28
N GLY A 72 13.44 8.71 5.26
CA GLY A 72 14.76 9.16 4.83
C GLY A 72 14.75 10.57 4.20
N LEU A 73 13.64 10.96 3.58
CA LEU A 73 13.44 12.32 3.06
C LEU A 73 13.06 13.29 4.20
N PHE A 74 12.21 12.84 5.12
CA PHE A 74 11.73 13.63 6.26
C PHE A 74 12.83 13.93 7.29
N SER A 75 13.82 13.05 7.44
CA SER A 75 14.93 13.26 8.39
C SER A 75 15.76 14.50 8.07
N GLN A 76 15.91 14.87 6.80
CA GLN A 76 16.68 16.04 6.36
C GLN A 76 16.00 17.36 6.74
N ALA A 77 14.67 17.36 6.87
CA ALA A 77 13.86 18.53 7.23
C ALA A 77 13.23 18.42 8.64
N SER A 78 13.72 17.48 9.47
CA SER A 78 13.12 17.13 10.76
C SER A 78 12.80 18.34 11.64
N ASP A 79 13.77 19.22 11.86
CA ASP A 79 13.61 20.38 12.76
C ASP A 79 12.59 21.40 12.22
N ASP A 80 12.64 21.65 10.91
CA ASP A 80 11.70 22.57 10.25
C ASP A 80 10.27 21.99 10.27
N LEU A 81 10.13 20.67 10.06
CA LEU A 81 8.84 19.96 10.15
C LEU A 81 8.26 19.98 11.56
N ASP A 82 9.10 19.81 12.59
CA ASP A 82 8.69 19.90 13.99
C ASP A 82 8.25 21.30 14.36
N GLN A 83 8.92 22.33 13.85
CA GLN A 83 8.50 23.72 14.03
C GLN A 83 7.12 23.97 13.40
N VAL A 84 6.90 23.54 12.16
CA VAL A 84 5.57 23.61 11.52
C VAL A 84 4.54 22.83 12.32
N LYS A 85 4.87 21.64 12.83
CA LYS A 85 3.93 20.84 13.64
C LYS A 85 3.52 21.55 14.93
N LYS A 86 4.45 22.23 15.61
CA LYS A 86 4.18 23.07 16.79
C LYS A 86 3.23 24.22 16.44
N LEU A 87 3.50 24.93 15.33
CA LEU A 87 2.63 26.01 14.83
C LEU A 87 1.22 25.49 14.52
N MET A 88 1.10 24.40 13.77
CA MET A 88 -0.19 23.84 13.37
C MET A 88 -0.99 23.34 14.59
N THR A 89 -0.30 22.84 15.62
CA THR A 89 -0.92 22.50 16.91
C THR A 89 -1.45 23.73 17.63
N LYS A 90 -0.67 24.82 17.66
CA LYS A 90 -1.10 26.11 18.23
C LYS A 90 -2.33 26.67 17.51
N LEU A 91 -2.34 26.64 16.18
CA LEU A 91 -3.46 27.09 15.34
C LEU A 91 -4.72 26.24 15.53
N LYS A 92 -4.58 24.94 15.85
CA LYS A 92 -5.71 24.05 16.16
C LYS A 92 -6.35 24.36 17.52
N GLY A 93 -5.62 25.03 18.42
CA GLY A 93 -6.13 25.45 19.72
C GLY A 93 -7.35 26.38 19.61
N LEU A 94 -8.25 26.33 20.59
CA LEU A 94 -9.58 26.96 20.52
C LEU A 94 -9.53 28.44 20.14
N ASN A 95 -8.69 29.22 20.82
CA ASN A 95 -8.56 30.67 20.59
C ASN A 95 -8.01 31.01 19.20
N GLN A 96 -6.94 30.33 18.78
CA GLN A 96 -6.32 30.58 17.48
C GLN A 96 -7.18 30.06 16.33
N SER A 97 -7.87 28.93 16.53
CA SER A 97 -8.83 28.42 15.55
C SER A 97 -10.00 29.39 15.36
N ALA A 98 -10.50 30.03 16.43
CA ALA A 98 -11.55 31.03 16.33
C ALA A 98 -11.09 32.26 15.52
N LYS A 99 -9.90 32.81 15.82
CA LYS A 99 -9.29 33.91 15.06
C LYS A 99 -9.08 33.54 13.59
N LEU A 100 -8.53 32.35 13.32
CA LEU A 100 -8.23 31.89 11.97
C LEU A 100 -9.51 31.71 11.12
N ARG A 101 -10.62 31.25 11.73
CA ARG A 101 -11.92 31.11 11.04
C ARG A 101 -12.51 32.44 10.57
N LEU A 102 -12.15 33.56 11.19
CA LEU A 102 -12.57 34.89 10.74
C LEU A 102 -11.81 35.32 9.47
N LYS A 103 -10.60 34.77 9.25
CA LYS A 103 -9.75 35.11 8.11
C LYS A 103 -9.87 34.10 6.96
N THR A 104 -10.09 32.83 7.26
CA THR A 104 -10.13 31.76 6.25
C THR A 104 -10.97 30.56 6.68
N LEU A 105 -11.56 29.86 5.70
CA LEU A 105 -12.27 28.59 5.92
C LEU A 105 -11.33 27.39 6.06
N LEU A 106 -10.04 27.57 5.76
CA LEU A 106 -9.05 26.51 5.84
C LEU A 106 -8.84 26.10 7.31
N ARG A 107 -8.74 24.80 7.58
CA ARG A 107 -8.46 24.27 8.92
C ARG A 107 -7.01 23.78 9.03
N PRO A 108 -6.38 23.93 10.21
CA PRO A 108 -5.07 23.36 10.45
C PRO A 108 -5.08 21.83 10.31
N VAL A 109 -3.99 21.29 9.76
CA VAL A 109 -3.70 19.86 9.61
C VAL A 109 -2.47 19.54 10.45
N ILE A 110 -2.48 18.41 11.17
CA ILE A 110 -1.33 17.91 11.94
C ILE A 110 -0.90 16.58 11.34
N SER A 111 0.40 16.41 11.09
CA SER A 111 0.95 15.16 10.57
C SER A 111 0.69 13.99 11.53
N GLN A 112 0.35 12.84 10.96
CA GLN A 112 0.15 11.55 11.63
C GLN A 112 1.24 10.59 11.17
N ALA A 113 1.95 9.99 12.13
CA ALA A 113 3.07 9.09 11.83
C ALA A 113 2.66 7.87 10.97
N THR A 114 1.39 7.47 11.03
CA THR A 114 0.84 6.33 10.29
C THR A 114 0.33 6.69 8.90
N ARG A 115 0.33 7.97 8.51
CA ARG A 115 -0.21 8.45 7.23
C ARG A 115 0.79 9.37 6.55
N TRP A 116 1.57 8.82 5.63
CA TRP A 116 2.67 9.49 4.93
C TRP A 116 2.25 10.82 4.25
N SER A 117 1.07 10.88 3.64
CA SER A 117 0.50 12.08 2.99
C SER A 117 0.25 13.25 3.94
N SER A 118 0.14 12.99 5.24
CA SER A 118 -0.23 13.99 6.24
C SER A 118 0.89 15.01 6.52
N THR A 119 2.16 14.61 6.37
CA THR A 119 3.30 15.54 6.49
C THR A 119 3.29 16.55 5.34
N PHE A 120 3.12 16.07 4.11
CA PHE A 120 2.91 16.93 2.94
C PHE A 120 1.74 17.90 3.15
N ALA A 121 0.57 17.36 3.54
CA ALA A 121 -0.62 18.16 3.75
C ALA A 121 -0.46 19.20 4.86
N MET A 122 0.31 18.90 5.92
CA MET A 122 0.62 19.83 7.00
C MET A 122 1.46 21.00 6.50
N VAL A 123 2.56 20.74 5.79
CA VAL A 123 3.46 21.79 5.27
C VAL A 123 2.76 22.62 4.19
N TYR A 124 2.02 21.98 3.29
CA TYR A 124 1.20 22.67 2.29
C TYR A 124 0.15 23.57 2.96
N ARG A 125 -0.52 23.08 4.01
CA ARG A 125 -1.51 23.85 4.77
C ARG A 125 -0.88 25.03 5.50
N TYR A 126 0.33 24.88 6.02
CA TYR A 126 1.09 25.98 6.63
C TYR A 126 1.28 27.13 5.64
N PHE A 127 1.80 26.89 4.43
CA PHE A 127 1.99 27.96 3.45
C PHE A 127 0.68 28.62 3.03
N ARG A 128 -0.42 27.86 3.01
CA ARG A 128 -1.77 28.39 2.78
C ARG A 128 -2.32 29.24 3.93
N HIS A 129 -1.82 29.04 5.15
CA HIS A 129 -2.16 29.86 6.31
C HIS A 129 -1.25 31.08 6.48
N TYR A 130 -0.04 31.04 5.91
CA TYR A 130 1.01 32.02 6.14
C TYR A 130 0.53 33.48 6.01
N GLU A 131 -0.17 33.80 4.93
CA GLU A 131 -0.73 35.15 4.67
C GLU A 131 -1.70 35.64 5.76
N PHE A 132 -2.35 34.73 6.50
CA PHE A 132 -3.33 35.08 7.53
C PHE A 132 -2.74 35.17 8.94
N ILE A 133 -1.53 34.63 9.14
CA ILE A 133 -0.93 34.44 10.47
C ILE A 133 0.39 35.19 10.67
N ILE A 134 1.00 35.71 9.60
CA ILE A 134 2.30 36.39 9.65
C ILE A 134 2.31 37.60 10.59
N ASP A 135 1.20 38.35 10.65
CA ASP A 135 1.07 39.55 11.49
C ASP A 135 0.54 39.27 12.91
N ASP A 136 0.43 38.00 13.35
CA ASP A 136 0.01 37.68 14.71
C ASP A 136 1.23 37.50 15.62
N ASP A 137 1.53 38.50 16.44
CA ASP A 137 2.65 38.50 17.39
C ASP A 137 2.65 37.29 18.34
N THR A 138 1.47 36.72 18.65
CA THR A 138 1.36 35.54 19.52
C THR A 138 1.81 34.25 18.85
N LEU A 139 2.07 34.29 17.54
CA LEU A 139 2.55 33.19 16.72
C LEU A 139 4.00 33.39 16.25
N ALA A 140 4.62 34.55 16.50
CA ALA A 140 5.96 34.89 16.01
C ALA A 140 7.01 33.81 16.35
N ASP A 141 7.01 33.32 17.59
CA ASP A 141 7.94 32.28 18.05
C ASP A 141 7.73 30.91 17.37
N PHE A 142 6.55 30.69 16.79
CA PHE A 142 6.19 29.43 16.12
C PHE A 142 6.41 29.49 14.61
N LEU A 143 6.57 30.68 14.02
CA LEU A 143 6.73 30.83 12.58
C LEU A 143 8.13 30.35 12.13
N PRO A 144 8.21 29.45 11.13
CA PRO A 144 9.49 29.10 10.54
C PRO A 144 10.18 30.32 9.93
N GLY A 145 11.45 30.54 10.29
CA GLY A 145 12.24 31.65 9.76
C GLY A 145 12.43 31.57 8.23
N PRO A 146 12.95 32.63 7.58
CA PRO A 146 13.06 32.67 6.11
C PRO A 146 13.86 31.51 5.50
N ALA A 147 14.94 31.07 6.15
CA ALA A 147 15.75 29.94 5.70
C ALA A 147 14.98 28.61 5.81
N ALA A 148 14.32 28.36 6.95
CA ALA A 148 13.47 27.19 7.17
C ALA A 148 12.31 27.16 6.17
N SER A 149 11.66 28.30 5.94
CA SER A 149 10.59 28.44 4.94
C SER A 149 11.06 28.18 3.51
N ARG A 150 12.33 28.43 3.16
CA ARG A 150 12.88 28.06 1.85
C ARG A 150 13.06 26.55 1.73
N ARG A 151 13.70 25.93 2.72
CA ARG A 151 13.89 24.46 2.77
C ARG A 151 12.56 23.71 2.77
N LEU A 152 11.54 24.22 3.46
CA LEU A 152 10.20 23.63 3.46
C LEU A 152 9.49 23.73 2.10
N ARG A 153 9.81 24.71 1.25
CA ARG A 153 9.30 24.78 -0.13
C ARG A 153 10.01 23.79 -1.02
N GLU A 154 11.35 23.74 -0.95
CA GLU A 154 12.17 22.75 -1.66
C GLU A 154 11.69 21.33 -1.31
N PHE A 155 11.47 21.06 -0.02
CA PHE A 155 10.89 19.81 0.47
C PHE A 155 9.49 19.49 -0.12
N LEU A 156 8.62 20.49 -0.29
CA LEU A 156 7.32 20.29 -0.93
C LEU A 156 7.45 19.99 -2.42
N ASP A 157 8.41 20.63 -3.10
CA ASP A 157 8.68 20.40 -4.51
C ASP A 157 9.26 18.99 -4.72
N ASP A 158 10.18 18.56 -3.85
CA ASP A 158 10.72 17.19 -3.83
C ASP A 158 9.62 16.16 -3.60
N LEU A 159 8.72 16.40 -2.64
CA LEU A 159 7.56 15.54 -2.41
C LEU A 159 6.57 15.52 -3.57
N SER A 160 6.44 16.63 -4.30
CA SER A 160 5.59 16.70 -5.49
C SER A 160 6.18 15.93 -6.69
N ASN A 161 7.48 15.67 -6.65
CA ASN A 161 8.27 14.96 -7.65
C ASN A 161 8.73 13.56 -7.18
N ILE A 162 8.00 12.94 -6.25
CA ILE A 162 8.30 11.66 -5.57
C ILE A 162 8.76 10.51 -6.50
N GLU A 163 8.39 10.49 -7.77
CA GLU A 163 8.81 9.43 -8.71
C GLU A 163 10.28 9.55 -9.16
N SER A 164 10.96 10.70 -9.01
CA SER A 164 12.23 10.95 -9.71
C SER A 164 13.49 11.17 -8.86
N LEU A 165 13.46 11.36 -7.53
CA LEU A 165 14.59 12.08 -6.91
C LEU A 165 15.20 11.59 -5.58
N HIS A 166 14.65 10.64 -4.82
CA HIS A 166 15.23 10.34 -3.51
C HIS A 166 16.02 9.01 -3.44
N PRO A 167 17.31 9.00 -3.04
CA PRO A 167 18.13 7.79 -2.95
C PRO A 167 17.58 6.68 -2.04
N SER A 168 16.68 6.99 -1.09
CA SER A 168 16.02 5.99 -0.25
C SER A 168 14.93 5.18 -0.97
N PHE A 169 14.46 5.63 -2.14
CA PHE A 169 13.36 4.99 -2.85
C PHE A 169 13.79 3.65 -3.44
N PRO A 170 14.91 3.55 -4.18
CA PRO A 170 15.42 2.26 -4.62
C PRO A 170 15.71 1.28 -3.48
N THR A 171 16.11 1.76 -2.30
CA THR A 171 16.46 0.89 -1.16
C THR A 171 15.24 0.30 -0.44
N HIS A 172 14.03 0.83 -0.67
CA HIS A 172 12.79 0.36 -0.01
C HIS A 172 11.69 -0.08 -0.98
N LEU A 173 11.62 0.51 -2.17
CA LEU A 173 10.56 0.29 -3.16
C LEU A 173 11.00 -0.60 -4.33
N SER A 174 12.31 -0.81 -4.52
CA SER A 174 12.79 -1.73 -5.56
C SER A 174 12.24 -3.14 -5.32
N PRO A 175 11.89 -3.90 -6.38
CA PRO A 175 11.49 -5.31 -6.25
C PRO A 175 12.56 -6.18 -5.56
N CYS A 176 13.82 -5.77 -5.60
CA CYS A 176 14.95 -6.45 -4.98
C CYS A 176 15.51 -5.70 -3.75
N ALA A 177 14.76 -4.74 -3.20
CA ALA A 177 15.18 -4.01 -2.01
C ALA A 177 15.38 -4.98 -0.82
N PRO A 178 16.37 -4.75 0.07
CA PRO A 178 16.63 -5.65 1.21
C PRO A 178 15.43 -5.88 2.14
N ILE A 179 14.47 -4.94 2.14
CA ILE A 179 13.22 -5.05 2.90
C ILE A 179 12.21 -6.07 2.33
N VAL A 180 12.40 -6.49 1.08
CA VAL A 180 11.52 -7.45 0.39
C VAL A 180 11.87 -8.86 0.86
N HIS A 181 10.98 -9.48 1.62
CA HIS A 181 11.20 -10.81 2.20
C HIS A 181 11.23 -11.93 1.15
N SER A 182 10.34 -11.87 0.15
CA SER A 182 10.20 -12.92 -0.87
C SER A 182 10.26 -12.32 -2.29
N PRO A 183 11.43 -11.84 -2.74
CA PRO A 183 11.54 -11.05 -3.98
C PRO A 183 11.14 -11.85 -5.22
N HIS A 184 11.51 -13.13 -5.33
CA HIS A 184 11.06 -13.99 -6.42
C HIS A 184 9.55 -14.20 -6.41
N PHE A 185 8.93 -14.35 -5.24
CA PHE A 185 7.49 -14.54 -5.14
C PHE A 185 6.72 -13.26 -5.51
N GLU A 186 7.13 -12.11 -4.99
CA GLU A 186 6.50 -10.82 -5.32
C GLU A 186 6.64 -10.50 -6.82
N ALA A 187 7.82 -10.72 -7.41
CA ALA A 187 8.04 -10.53 -8.84
C ALA A 187 7.19 -11.48 -9.70
N ALA A 188 7.08 -12.75 -9.28
CA ALA A 188 6.24 -13.74 -9.94
C ALA A 188 4.75 -13.34 -9.90
N CYS A 189 4.26 -12.86 -8.75
CA CYS A 189 2.89 -12.38 -8.61
C CYS A 189 2.61 -11.22 -9.57
N VAL A 190 3.53 -10.24 -9.68
CA VAL A 190 3.37 -9.10 -10.61
C VAL A 190 3.28 -9.57 -12.06
N LYS A 191 4.12 -10.53 -12.48
CA LYS A 191 4.09 -11.08 -13.84
C LYS A 191 2.79 -11.83 -14.13
N VAL A 192 2.35 -12.68 -13.20
CA VAL A 192 1.08 -13.41 -13.34
C VAL A 192 -0.12 -12.46 -13.40
N LEU A 193 -0.14 -11.43 -12.55
CA LEU A 193 -1.21 -10.42 -12.52
C LEU A 193 -1.22 -9.52 -13.77
N ALA A 194 -0.10 -9.44 -14.49
CA ALA A 194 0.03 -8.72 -15.75
C ALA A 194 -0.21 -9.61 -16.99
N ASP A 195 -0.71 -10.84 -16.81
CA ASP A 195 -0.88 -11.85 -17.86
C ASP A 195 0.43 -12.22 -18.60
N LYS A 196 1.58 -12.14 -17.91
CA LYS A 196 2.93 -12.44 -18.42
C LYS A 196 3.56 -13.65 -17.72
N ALA A 197 2.77 -14.68 -17.47
CA ALA A 197 3.22 -15.88 -16.76
C ALA A 197 4.26 -16.70 -17.55
N ASP A 198 4.35 -16.50 -18.86
CA ASP A 198 5.36 -17.08 -19.75
C ASP A 198 6.77 -16.47 -19.54
N GLU A 199 6.85 -15.25 -18.98
CA GLU A 199 8.12 -14.57 -18.68
C GLU A 199 8.70 -14.92 -17.29
N LEU A 200 8.15 -15.95 -16.61
CA LEU A 200 8.62 -16.37 -15.30
C LEU A 200 10.00 -17.03 -15.37
N THR A 201 10.93 -16.54 -14.56
CA THR A 201 12.22 -17.18 -14.32
C THR A 201 12.04 -18.47 -13.53
N ARG A 202 13.06 -19.33 -13.52
CA ARG A 202 13.04 -20.59 -12.76
C ARG A 202 12.79 -20.37 -11.25
N GLY A 203 13.36 -19.32 -10.66
CA GLY A 203 13.17 -18.98 -9.24
C GLY A 203 11.74 -18.53 -8.95
N GLU A 204 11.20 -17.65 -9.80
CA GLU A 204 9.81 -17.18 -9.73
C GLU A 204 8.82 -18.35 -9.88
N ALA A 205 9.00 -19.20 -10.89
CA ALA A 205 8.15 -20.38 -11.10
C ALA A 205 8.21 -21.37 -9.93
N THR A 206 9.38 -21.54 -9.31
CA THR A 206 9.54 -22.40 -8.13
C THR A 206 8.76 -21.84 -6.93
N SER A 207 8.76 -20.53 -6.74
CA SER A 207 8.03 -19.87 -5.66
C SER A 207 6.50 -19.95 -5.80
N LEU A 208 5.99 -20.08 -7.03
CA LEU A 208 4.56 -20.20 -7.31
C LEU A 208 4.04 -21.64 -7.31
N ARG A 209 4.89 -22.66 -7.12
CA ARG A 209 4.46 -24.07 -7.12
C ARG A 209 3.27 -24.35 -6.20
N PRO A 210 3.20 -23.82 -4.95
CA PRO A 210 2.06 -24.04 -4.07
C PRO A 210 0.73 -23.44 -4.58
N PHE A 211 0.79 -22.58 -5.60
CA PHE A 211 -0.34 -21.83 -6.15
C PHE A 211 -0.83 -22.38 -7.49
N VAL A 212 -0.16 -23.41 -8.04
CA VAL A 212 -0.54 -24.02 -9.31
C VAL A 212 -1.81 -24.82 -9.12
N VAL A 213 -2.85 -24.48 -9.89
CA VAL A 213 -4.03 -25.32 -10.03
C VAL A 213 -3.77 -26.25 -11.20
N GLU A 214 -3.56 -27.54 -10.93
CA GLU A 214 -3.62 -28.55 -11.98
C GLU A 214 -5.06 -28.62 -12.48
N ASP A 215 -5.33 -28.07 -13.67
CA ASP A 215 -6.59 -28.32 -14.36
C ASP A 215 -6.65 -29.84 -14.63
N ALA A 216 -7.59 -30.52 -13.98
CA ALA A 216 -7.86 -31.94 -14.20
C ALA A 216 -7.91 -32.20 -15.71
N VAL A 217 -6.90 -32.93 -16.20
CA VAL A 217 -6.89 -33.42 -17.57
C VAL A 217 -8.09 -34.34 -17.69
N ILE A 218 -9.17 -33.87 -18.32
CA ILE A 218 -10.17 -34.79 -18.84
C ILE A 218 -9.44 -35.58 -19.91
N GLU A 219 -8.96 -36.77 -19.53
CA GLU A 219 -8.62 -37.84 -20.45
C GLU A 219 -9.89 -38.17 -21.23
N THR A 220 -10.08 -37.53 -22.37
CA THR A 220 -11.01 -38.07 -23.36
C THR A 220 -10.32 -39.30 -23.94
N ALA A 221 -10.79 -40.46 -23.45
CA ALA A 221 -10.43 -41.78 -23.93
C ALA A 221 -10.40 -41.86 -25.46
N SER A 222 -9.41 -42.60 -25.94
CA SER A 222 -9.16 -42.98 -27.33
C SER A 222 -10.36 -43.65 -28.01
N GLY A 223 -10.64 -43.28 -29.25
CA GLY A 223 -11.55 -44.00 -30.16
C GLY A 223 -11.46 -43.50 -31.61
N GLU A 224 -10.63 -44.17 -32.41
CA GLU A 224 -10.64 -44.38 -33.87
C GLU A 224 -10.63 -43.21 -34.91
N PRO A 225 -10.18 -43.46 -36.17
CA PRO A 225 -9.64 -42.44 -37.06
C PRO A 225 -10.67 -41.97 -38.09
N GLU A 226 -11.15 -40.73 -38.00
CA GLU A 226 -11.96 -40.14 -39.08
C GLU A 226 -11.58 -38.68 -39.40
N LYS A 227 -11.29 -38.49 -40.70
CA LYS A 227 -11.11 -37.27 -41.52
C LYS A 227 -10.09 -36.20 -41.06
N PRO A 228 -9.34 -35.59 -42.01
CA PRO A 228 -8.47 -34.48 -41.67
C PRO A 228 -9.31 -33.31 -41.12
N PRO A 229 -8.92 -32.74 -39.96
CA PRO A 229 -9.74 -31.76 -39.25
C PRO A 229 -9.90 -30.49 -40.10
N SER A 230 -11.11 -29.98 -40.12
CA SER A 230 -11.47 -28.73 -40.78
C SER A 230 -10.58 -27.58 -40.29
N PHE A 231 -10.31 -26.57 -41.14
CA PHE A 231 -9.56 -25.37 -40.76
C PHE A 231 -10.13 -24.71 -39.48
N VAL A 232 -11.45 -24.73 -39.31
CA VAL A 232 -12.13 -24.20 -38.12
C VAL A 232 -11.83 -25.04 -36.88
N GLU A 233 -11.73 -26.36 -37.03
CA GLU A 233 -11.37 -27.28 -35.94
C GLU A 233 -9.89 -27.15 -35.57
N GLN A 234 -9.01 -26.95 -36.55
CA GLN A 234 -7.61 -26.64 -36.31
C GLN A 234 -7.44 -25.30 -35.59
N LEU A 235 -8.21 -24.27 -35.97
CA LEU A 235 -8.20 -22.97 -35.31
C LEU A 235 -8.75 -23.05 -33.88
N LYS A 236 -9.85 -23.79 -33.67
CA LYS A 236 -10.40 -24.08 -32.34
C LYS A 236 -9.43 -24.89 -31.49
N LYS A 237 -8.74 -25.88 -32.06
CA LYS A 237 -7.72 -26.70 -31.38
C LYS A 237 -6.49 -25.85 -31.01
N ARG A 238 -6.03 -24.98 -31.91
CA ARG A 238 -4.94 -24.01 -31.63
C ARG A 238 -5.33 -23.00 -30.56
N ARG A 239 -6.54 -22.44 -30.61
CA ARG A 239 -7.06 -21.56 -29.54
C ARG A 239 -7.18 -22.31 -28.22
N LYS A 240 -7.73 -23.54 -28.22
CA LYS A 240 -7.88 -24.37 -27.02
C LYS A 240 -6.53 -24.81 -26.43
N LEU A 241 -5.50 -25.04 -27.26
CA LEU A 241 -4.11 -25.29 -26.82
C LEU A 241 -3.45 -24.03 -26.27
N ALA A 242 -3.64 -22.87 -26.91
CA ALA A 242 -3.14 -21.59 -26.40
C ALA A 242 -3.80 -21.21 -25.05
N THR A 243 -5.09 -21.50 -24.88
CA THR A 243 -5.80 -21.30 -23.61
C THR A 243 -5.43 -22.36 -22.55
N ARG A 244 -5.11 -23.61 -22.93
CA ARG A 244 -4.63 -24.67 -22.02
C ARG A 244 -3.16 -24.53 -21.61
N ALA A 245 -2.37 -23.72 -22.32
CA ALA A 245 -0.97 -23.47 -22.00
C ALA A 245 -0.78 -22.43 -20.89
N SER A 246 -1.84 -21.74 -20.45
CA SER A 246 -1.78 -20.81 -19.33
C SER A 246 -2.00 -21.57 -18.03
N THR A 247 -0.91 -21.88 -17.32
CA THR A 247 -0.96 -22.40 -15.96
C THR A 247 -1.81 -21.46 -15.10
N ARG A 248 -2.92 -21.94 -14.57
CA ARG A 248 -3.78 -21.13 -13.71
C ARG A 248 -3.18 -21.10 -12.31
N TYR A 249 -2.93 -19.90 -11.79
CA TYR A 249 -2.46 -19.71 -10.43
C TYR A 249 -3.58 -19.18 -9.54
N GLN A 250 -3.94 -19.90 -8.48
CA GLN A 250 -4.86 -19.42 -7.44
C GLN A 250 -4.23 -19.55 -6.06
N PRO A 251 -4.42 -18.59 -5.14
CA PRO A 251 -5.22 -17.36 -5.26
C PRO A 251 -4.39 -16.11 -5.65
N ILE A 252 -3.48 -16.17 -6.63
CA ILE A 252 -2.62 -15.00 -6.97
C ILE A 252 -3.44 -13.76 -7.36
N SER A 253 -4.59 -13.92 -8.01
CA SER A 253 -5.51 -12.81 -8.32
C SER A 253 -6.07 -12.09 -7.10
N ALA A 254 -6.08 -12.73 -5.93
CA ALA A 254 -6.52 -12.13 -4.66
C ALA A 254 -5.36 -11.44 -3.91
N ILE A 255 -4.11 -11.63 -4.35
CA ILE A 255 -2.95 -10.94 -3.79
C ILE A 255 -2.94 -9.53 -4.41
N PRO A 256 -3.10 -8.45 -3.62
CA PRO A 256 -3.07 -7.11 -4.17
C PRO A 256 -1.70 -6.86 -4.84
N PRO A 257 -1.66 -6.45 -6.13
CA PRO A 257 -0.39 -6.15 -6.82
C PRO A 257 0.26 -4.93 -6.16
N THR A 258 1.17 -5.17 -5.23
CA THR A 258 1.59 -4.19 -4.23
C THR A 258 2.46 -3.06 -4.80
N SER A 259 3.16 -3.24 -5.93
CA SER A 259 3.98 -2.16 -6.52
C SER A 259 3.23 -1.31 -7.54
N THR A 260 2.48 -1.92 -8.46
CA THR A 260 1.75 -1.21 -9.52
C THR A 260 0.56 -0.42 -8.95
N HIS A 261 -0.08 -0.92 -7.89
CA HIS A 261 -1.17 -0.19 -7.22
C HIS A 261 -0.68 1.03 -6.47
N VAL A 262 0.56 1.08 -5.96
CA VAL A 262 1.08 2.32 -5.34
C VAL A 262 1.40 3.36 -6.41
N GLY A 263 2.00 2.96 -7.54
CA GLY A 263 2.16 3.87 -8.69
C GLY A 263 0.81 4.38 -9.22
N HIS A 264 -0.18 3.50 -9.39
CA HIS A 264 -1.54 3.88 -9.77
C HIS A 264 -2.24 4.71 -8.69
N LEU A 265 -2.04 4.43 -7.40
CA LEU A 265 -2.60 5.18 -6.28
C LEU A 265 -2.01 6.59 -6.21
N LEU A 266 -0.69 6.73 -6.40
CA LEU A 266 0.02 8.00 -6.42
C LEU A 266 -0.37 8.83 -7.67
N SER A 267 -0.47 8.20 -8.83
CA SER A 267 -0.98 8.82 -10.07
C SER A 267 -2.45 9.25 -9.93
N THR A 268 -3.30 8.39 -9.36
CA THR A 268 -4.71 8.68 -9.08
C THR A 268 -4.83 9.77 -8.01
N ALA A 269 -3.97 9.79 -6.99
CA ALA A 269 -3.90 10.83 -5.97
C ALA A 269 -3.53 12.17 -6.61
N LYS A 270 -2.51 12.19 -7.48
CA LYS A 270 -2.11 13.38 -8.24
C LYS A 270 -3.24 13.92 -9.11
N ALA A 271 -3.93 13.06 -9.85
CA ALA A 271 -5.11 13.43 -10.64
C ALA A 271 -6.26 13.95 -9.75
N THR A 272 -6.56 13.25 -8.65
CA THR A 272 -7.68 13.58 -7.75
C THR A 272 -7.44 14.89 -7.00
N VAL A 273 -6.21 15.14 -6.53
CA VAL A 273 -5.80 16.39 -5.89
C VAL A 273 -5.72 17.54 -6.90
N GLY A 274 -5.25 17.27 -8.12
CA GLY A 274 -5.03 18.26 -9.17
C GLY A 274 -6.28 18.72 -9.92
N THR A 275 -7.27 17.84 -10.16
CA THR A 275 -8.49 18.19 -10.91
C THR A 275 -9.76 18.28 -10.06
N GLN A 276 -9.85 17.58 -8.92
CA GLN A 276 -11.07 17.56 -8.10
C GLN A 276 -10.82 17.96 -6.64
N ARG A 277 -10.80 19.29 -6.45
CA ARG A 277 -11.07 20.03 -5.19
C ARG A 277 -9.91 20.08 -4.17
N HIS A 278 -9.24 21.23 -4.14
CA HIS A 278 -8.29 21.68 -3.10
C HIS A 278 -8.86 21.80 -1.65
N SER A 279 -10.11 21.37 -1.41
CA SER A 279 -10.82 21.53 -0.12
C SER A 279 -11.03 20.21 0.64
N ARG A 280 -10.66 19.05 0.08
CA ARG A 280 -10.83 17.76 0.78
C ARG A 280 -9.85 17.63 1.95
N ARG A 281 -10.36 17.12 3.09
CA ARG A 281 -9.54 16.80 4.26
C ARG A 281 -8.62 15.61 3.94
N PRO A 282 -7.38 15.57 4.48
CA PRO A 282 -6.46 14.46 4.25
C PRO A 282 -7.09 13.10 4.56
N ASP A 283 -7.87 13.01 5.64
CA ASP A 283 -8.59 11.79 6.02
C ASP A 283 -9.58 11.32 4.95
N THR A 284 -10.26 12.26 4.30
CA THR A 284 -11.24 11.96 3.25
C THR A 284 -10.53 11.57 1.96
N LEU A 285 -9.40 12.21 1.63
CA LEU A 285 -8.59 11.86 0.46
C LEU A 285 -8.03 10.44 0.60
N ASP A 286 -7.42 10.12 1.75
CA ASP A 286 -6.89 8.79 2.04
C ASP A 286 -8.00 7.74 1.98
N MET A 287 -9.16 8.04 2.59
CA MET A 287 -10.31 7.13 2.55
C MET A 287 -10.84 6.92 1.13
N ILE A 288 -10.91 7.95 0.28
CA ILE A 288 -11.33 7.82 -1.13
C ILE A 288 -10.31 7.05 -1.95
N LEU A 289 -9.02 7.27 -1.72
CA LEU A 289 -7.95 6.55 -2.42
C LEU A 289 -7.93 5.08 -2.02
N ILE A 290 -8.12 4.78 -0.73
CA ILE A 290 -8.33 3.42 -0.22
C ILE A 290 -9.60 2.83 -0.85
N LEU A 291 -10.71 3.58 -0.88
CA LEU A 291 -11.98 3.15 -1.47
C LEU A 291 -11.90 2.90 -2.98
N ARG A 292 -11.12 3.67 -3.72
CA ARG A 292 -10.88 3.41 -5.14
C ARG A 292 -9.96 2.22 -5.36
N ALA A 293 -8.88 2.11 -4.58
CA ALA A 293 -7.89 1.06 -4.75
C ALA A 293 -8.45 -0.34 -4.48
N ASN A 294 -9.51 -0.45 -3.67
CA ASN A 294 -10.20 -1.73 -3.45
C ASN A 294 -11.66 -1.72 -3.96
N GLU A 295 -11.97 -0.93 -5.01
CA GLU A 295 -13.31 -0.86 -5.64
C GLU A 295 -13.91 -2.25 -5.97
N ALA A 296 -13.07 -3.21 -6.34
CA ALA A 296 -13.48 -4.59 -6.60
C ALA A 296 -14.02 -5.34 -5.36
N PHE A 297 -13.75 -4.86 -4.15
CA PHE A 297 -14.04 -5.54 -2.89
C PHE A 297 -15.22 -4.93 -2.12
N TRP A 298 -15.80 -3.82 -2.60
CA TRP A 298 -17.00 -3.23 -2.00
C TRP A 298 -17.97 -2.78 -3.08
N ASN A 299 -19.24 -3.17 -2.92
CA ASN A 299 -20.33 -2.67 -3.73
C ASN A 299 -21.38 -2.01 -2.83
N VAL A 300 -22.34 -1.30 -3.44
CA VAL A 300 -23.41 -0.60 -2.72
C VAL A 300 -24.21 -1.55 -1.81
N ARG A 301 -24.27 -2.85 -2.17
CA ARG A 301 -24.95 -3.88 -1.39
C ARG A 301 -24.20 -4.19 -0.09
N PHE A 302 -22.87 -4.35 -0.16
CA PHE A 302 -22.00 -4.61 0.99
C PHE A 302 -21.95 -3.44 1.97
N VAL A 303 -21.97 -2.20 1.46
CA VAL A 303 -22.01 -0.99 2.29
C VAL A 303 -23.36 -0.86 3.01
N ASN A 304 -24.48 -1.15 2.34
CA ASN A 304 -25.81 -1.14 2.95
C ASN A 304 -26.03 -2.25 4.00
N GLU A 305 -25.31 -3.37 3.92
CA GLU A 305 -25.38 -4.43 4.93
C GLU A 305 -24.58 -4.09 6.21
N CYS A 306 -23.70 -3.09 6.14
CA CYS A 306 -22.81 -2.68 7.23
C CYS A 306 -23.22 -1.35 7.91
N THR A 307 -24.32 -0.73 7.50
CA THR A 307 -24.93 0.48 8.09
C THR A 307 -26.30 0.17 8.66
#